data_AF-A0A1G2HML8-F1
#
_entry.id   AF-A0A1G2HML8-F1
#
_cell.length_a   1.000
_cell.length_b   1.000
_cell.length_c   1.000
_cell.angle_alpha   90.00
_cell.angle_beta   90.00
_cell.angle_gamma   90.00
#
_symmetry.space_group_name_H-M   'P 1'
#
loop_
_entity.id
_entity.type
_entity.pdbx_description
1 polymer ?
#
loop_
_entity_poly.entity_id
_entity_poly.type
_entity_poly.pdbx_seq_one_letter_code
_entity_poly.pdbx_strand_id
1 'polypeptide(L)'
;MELNASHSFHQILPWLAFSKPADQWLESMRGQTIEAQLESRRITKVCVEEMISTAAIGIGKDNNLTVYFNYYGTSLQDCIESLGHEIGHTFHYDLSKTPPIKITDDDRDEKLLYIIEDFCNLFSLKWIMVNDKKEIERCCKKAGVRFHNNS
;
A
#
# COMPACT_ATOMS: atom_id res chain seq x y z
N MET A 1 10.91 5.27 17.61
CA MET A 1 9.55 5.31 18.18
C MET A 1 9.01 3.90 18.07
N GLU A 2 8.92 3.16 19.19
CA GLU A 2 8.35 1.81 19.17
C GLU A 2 6.85 1.94 18.94
N LEU A 3 6.43 1.75 17.69
CA LEU A 3 5.02 1.70 17.30
C LEU A 3 4.40 0.46 17.93
N ASN A 4 3.76 0.64 19.08
CA ASN A 4 3.04 -0.42 19.77
C ASN A 4 1.91 -0.90 18.83
N ALA A 5 2.05 -2.11 18.30
CA ALA A 5 1.15 -2.67 17.28
C ALA A 5 -0.33 -2.74 17.72
N SER A 6 -0.60 -2.54 19.01
CA SER A 6 -1.92 -2.45 19.64
C SER A 6 -2.70 -1.18 19.33
N HIS A 7 -2.05 -0.05 19.01
CA HIS A 7 -2.76 1.20 18.76
C HIS A 7 -3.32 1.27 17.34
N SER A 8 -4.55 1.74 17.18
CA SER A 8 -5.20 1.95 15.88
C SER A 8 -4.58 3.16 15.15
N PHE A 9 -4.67 3.22 13.81
CA PHE A 9 -4.21 4.39 13.04
C PHE A 9 -4.90 5.66 13.51
N HIS A 10 -6.20 5.61 13.79
CA HIS A 10 -6.96 6.74 14.29
C HIS A 10 -6.51 7.21 15.68
N GLN A 11 -5.95 6.33 16.52
CA GLN A 11 -5.37 6.75 17.79
C GLN A 11 -4.03 7.48 17.60
N ILE A 12 -3.25 7.12 16.58
CA ILE A 12 -1.92 7.68 16.32
C ILE A 12 -2.02 8.97 15.48
N LEU A 13 -2.92 8.99 14.48
CA LEU A 13 -3.09 10.06 13.50
C LEU A 13 -4.59 10.48 13.41
N PRO A 14 -5.22 10.92 14.52
CA PRO A 14 -6.66 11.18 14.58
C PRO A 14 -7.14 12.27 13.61
N TRP A 15 -6.24 13.16 13.18
CA TRP A 15 -6.54 14.26 12.26
C TRP A 15 -6.59 13.84 10.79
N LEU A 16 -6.06 12.66 10.43
CA LEU A 16 -6.21 12.14 9.08
C LEU A 16 -7.62 11.57 8.92
N ALA A 17 -8.41 12.14 8.01
CA ALA A 17 -9.81 11.75 7.78
C ALA A 17 -9.97 10.26 7.43
N PHE A 18 -8.94 9.66 6.84
CA PHE A 18 -8.91 8.27 6.39
C PHE A 18 -8.27 7.29 7.39
N SER A 19 -7.76 7.77 8.54
CA SER A 19 -7.14 6.90 9.57
C SER A 19 -8.13 5.87 10.13
N LYS A 20 -9.35 6.29 10.48
CA LYS A 20 -10.41 5.40 10.98
C LYS A 20 -10.95 4.46 9.89
N PRO A 21 -11.25 4.93 8.66
CA PRO A 21 -11.54 4.03 7.54
C PRO A 21 -10.46 2.97 7.30
N ALA A 22 -9.17 3.30 7.46
CA ALA A 22 -8.09 2.34 7.31
C ALA A 22 -8.09 1.27 8.41
N ASP A 23 -8.33 1.65 9.67
CA ASP A 23 -8.51 0.69 10.77
C ASP A 23 -9.66 -0.28 10.48
N GLN A 24 -10.81 0.25 10.06
CA GLN A 24 -12.01 -0.52 9.78
C GLN A 24 -11.83 -1.46 8.59
N TRP A 25 -11.18 -0.98 7.52
CA TRP A 25 -10.89 -1.79 6.34
C TRP A 25 -9.95 -2.94 6.71
N LEU A 26 -8.87 -2.65 7.43
CA LEU A 26 -7.88 -3.67 7.82
C LEU A 26 -8.52 -4.79 8.65
N GLU A 27 -9.43 -4.43 9.57
CA GLU A 27 -10.19 -5.40 10.34
C GLU A 27 -11.14 -6.22 9.45
N SER A 28 -11.88 -5.57 8.55
CA SER A 28 -12.82 -6.23 7.65
C SER A 28 -12.17 -7.20 6.66
N MET A 29 -10.88 -6.99 6.37
CA MET A 29 -10.10 -7.79 5.44
C MET A 29 -9.37 -8.96 6.10
N ARG A 30 -9.42 -9.11 7.43
CA ARG A 30 -8.79 -10.25 8.09
C ARG A 30 -9.30 -11.57 7.52
N GLY A 31 -8.37 -12.44 7.12
CA GLY A 31 -8.68 -13.75 6.55
C GLY A 31 -9.18 -13.72 5.09
N GLN A 32 -9.26 -12.54 4.45
CA GLN A 32 -9.50 -12.43 3.01
C GLN A 32 -8.19 -12.64 2.24
N THR A 33 -8.29 -13.11 1.00
CA THR A 33 -7.10 -13.27 0.13
C THR A 33 -6.50 -11.91 -0.21
N ILE A 34 -5.19 -11.88 -0.48
CA ILE A 34 -4.50 -10.67 -0.93
C ILE A 34 -5.16 -10.11 -2.20
N GLU A 35 -5.55 -10.98 -3.14
CA GLU A 35 -6.26 -10.55 -4.34
C GLU A 35 -7.58 -9.83 -4.04
N ALA A 36 -8.41 -10.32 -3.11
CA ALA A 36 -9.66 -9.66 -2.71
C ALA A 36 -9.42 -8.31 -2.02
N GLN A 37 -8.34 -8.21 -1.23
CA GLN A 37 -7.93 -6.96 -0.60
C GLN A 37 -7.52 -5.92 -1.64
N LEU A 38 -6.70 -6.31 -2.62
CA LEU A 38 -6.31 -5.44 -3.73
C LEU A 38 -7.54 -4.97 -4.53
N GLU A 39 -8.45 -5.89 -4.87
CA GLU A 39 -9.69 -5.57 -5.59
C GLU A 39 -10.57 -4.59 -4.81
N SER A 40 -10.72 -4.78 -3.50
CA SER A 40 -11.50 -3.86 -2.64
C SER A 40 -10.96 -2.43 -2.60
N ARG A 41 -9.68 -2.25 -2.94
CA ARG A 41 -8.98 -0.97 -3.06
C ARG A 41 -8.79 -0.53 -4.52
N ARG A 42 -9.46 -1.20 -5.46
CA ARG A 42 -9.36 -0.98 -6.91
C ARG A 42 -7.94 -1.10 -7.45
N ILE A 43 -7.10 -1.94 -6.83
CA ILE A 43 -5.81 -2.32 -7.39
C ILE A 43 -6.03 -3.57 -8.24
N THR A 44 -6.04 -3.41 -9.56
CA THR A 44 -6.31 -4.52 -10.50
C THR A 44 -5.04 -5.18 -11.01
N LYS A 45 -3.89 -4.53 -10.83
CA LYS A 45 -2.62 -5.00 -11.32
C LYS A 45 -1.47 -4.65 -10.39
N VAL A 46 -0.55 -5.59 -10.26
CA VAL A 46 0.76 -5.42 -9.62
C VAL A 46 1.80 -5.87 -10.63
N CYS A 47 2.75 -5.01 -10.99
CA CYS A 47 3.75 -5.30 -12.00
C CYS A 47 5.08 -4.60 -11.72
N VAL A 48 6.08 -4.90 -12.56
CA VAL A 48 7.40 -4.26 -12.52
C VAL A 48 7.55 -3.23 -13.62
N GLU A 49 8.20 -2.12 -13.31
CA GLU A 49 8.63 -1.09 -14.27
C GLU A 49 10.00 -0.53 -13.89
N GLU A 50 10.71 0.05 -14.86
CA GLU A 50 11.96 0.75 -14.59
C GLU A 50 11.65 2.09 -13.92
N MET A 51 12.07 2.24 -12.66
CA MET A 51 11.83 3.46 -11.88
C MET A 51 12.95 3.72 -10.87
N ILE A 52 12.93 4.91 -10.26
CA ILE A 52 13.89 5.29 -9.22
C ILE A 52 13.40 4.84 -7.84
N SER A 53 12.10 5.00 -7.54
CA SER A 53 11.50 4.56 -6.29
C SER A 53 11.41 3.03 -6.21
N THR A 54 11.30 2.48 -4.99
CA THR A 54 11.11 1.02 -4.78
C THR A 54 9.76 0.56 -5.32
N ALA A 55 8.73 1.36 -5.12
CA ALA A 55 7.41 1.17 -5.70
C ALA A 55 6.73 2.50 -5.96
N ALA A 56 5.60 2.43 -6.65
CA ALA A 56 4.66 3.53 -6.80
C ALA A 56 3.26 2.98 -7.08
N ILE A 57 2.24 3.77 -6.76
CA ILE A 57 0.87 3.55 -7.21
C ILE A 57 0.45 4.59 -8.24
N GLY A 58 -0.21 4.15 -9.30
CA GLY A 58 -0.67 5.02 -10.38
C GLY A 58 -1.95 4.52 -11.04
N ILE A 59 -2.49 5.33 -11.95
CA ILE A 59 -3.69 4.97 -12.73
C ILE A 59 -3.26 4.10 -13.93
N GLY A 60 -3.76 2.87 -13.96
CA GLY A 60 -3.59 1.94 -15.06
C GLY A 60 -4.49 2.26 -16.27
N LYS A 61 -4.26 1.55 -17.37
CA LYS A 61 -5.02 1.71 -18.63
C LYS A 61 -6.51 1.37 -18.51
N ASP A 62 -6.90 0.63 -17.47
CA ASP A 62 -8.26 0.24 -17.16
C ASP A 62 -8.99 1.23 -16.23
N ASN A 63 -8.39 2.41 -15.98
CA ASN A 63 -8.86 3.43 -15.04
C ASN A 63 -8.97 2.94 -13.58
N ASN A 64 -8.25 1.88 -13.22
CA ASN A 64 -8.06 1.45 -11.84
C ASN A 64 -6.63 1.73 -11.37
N LEU A 65 -6.35 1.47 -10.10
CA LEU A 65 -5.02 1.61 -9.54
C LEU A 65 -4.14 0.42 -9.96
N THR A 66 -2.89 0.71 -10.25
CA THR A 66 -1.84 -0.28 -10.50
C THR A 66 -0.68 0.01 -9.57
N VAL A 67 -0.17 -1.04 -8.93
CA VAL A 67 1.07 -0.97 -8.15
C VAL A 67 2.24 -1.37 -9.05
N TYR A 68 3.26 -0.53 -9.06
CA TYR A 68 4.48 -0.69 -9.83
C TYR A 68 5.63 -0.92 -8.86
N PHE A 69 6.40 -1.98 -9.05
CA PHE A 69 7.66 -2.21 -8.37
C PHE A 69 8.83 -1.86 -9.26
N ASN A 70 9.91 -1.40 -8.64
CA ASN A 70 11.16 -1.21 -9.35
C ASN A 70 11.67 -2.53 -9.92
N TYR A 71 12.02 -2.51 -11.20
CA TYR A 71 12.70 -3.62 -11.84
C TYR A 71 14.11 -3.85 -11.29
N TYR A 72 14.80 -2.79 -10.90
CA TYR A 72 16.19 -2.84 -10.44
C TYR A 72 16.27 -3.18 -8.94
N GLY A 73 16.28 -4.48 -8.66
CA GLY A 73 16.89 -5.00 -7.45
C GLY A 73 16.14 -4.80 -6.14
N THR A 74 14.84 -4.95 -6.16
CA THR A 74 14.01 -5.00 -4.96
C THR A 74 14.12 -6.38 -4.29
N SER A 75 14.44 -6.42 -3.00
CA SER A 75 14.39 -7.68 -2.25
C SER A 75 12.94 -8.13 -2.08
N LEU A 76 12.72 -9.41 -1.75
CA LEU A 76 11.35 -9.89 -1.48
C LEU A 76 10.72 -9.17 -0.29
N GLN A 77 11.54 -8.82 0.71
CA GLN A 77 11.08 -8.07 1.87
C GLN A 77 10.67 -6.65 1.48
N ASP A 78 11.45 -5.96 0.65
CA ASP A 78 11.09 -4.63 0.14
C ASP A 78 9.78 -4.67 -0.66
N CYS A 79 9.57 -5.71 -1.48
CA CYS A 79 8.30 -5.87 -2.22
C CYS A 79 7.10 -6.04 -1.27
N ILE A 80 7.25 -6.83 -0.21
CA ILE A 80 6.20 -7.05 0.79
C ILE A 80 5.84 -5.73 1.48
N GLU A 81 6.86 -4.98 1.92
CA GLU A 81 6.70 -3.70 2.62
C GLU A 81 6.12 -2.64 1.69
N SER A 82 6.64 -2.53 0.47
CA SER A 82 6.13 -1.61 -0.53
C SER A 82 4.70 -1.94 -0.95
N LEU A 83 4.32 -3.22 -1.08
CA LEU A 83 2.93 -3.57 -1.42
C LEU A 83 1.96 -3.06 -0.35
N GLY A 84 2.25 -3.30 0.92
CA GLY A 84 1.45 -2.80 2.03
C GLY A 84 1.40 -1.27 2.05
N HIS A 85 2.54 -0.62 1.76
CA HIS A 85 2.66 0.83 1.71
C HIS A 85 1.78 1.43 0.60
N GLU A 86 1.83 0.88 -0.63
CA GLU A 86 1.00 1.35 -1.75
C GLU A 86 -0.50 1.09 -1.52
N ILE A 87 -0.88 0.00 -0.84
CA ILE A 87 -2.26 -0.19 -0.38
C ILE A 87 -2.65 0.94 0.58
N GLY A 88 -1.76 1.34 1.49
CA GLY A 88 -1.92 2.48 2.37
C GLY A 88 -2.23 3.78 1.61
N HIS A 89 -1.49 4.06 0.54
CA HIS A 89 -1.72 5.25 -0.29
C HIS A 89 -3.14 5.34 -0.85
N THR A 90 -3.79 4.21 -1.15
CA THR A 90 -5.16 4.22 -1.69
C THR A 90 -6.16 4.91 -0.76
N PHE A 91 -5.90 4.99 0.54
CA PHE A 91 -6.78 5.67 1.51
C PHE A 91 -6.82 7.19 1.30
N HIS A 92 -5.86 7.72 0.55
CA HIS A 92 -5.85 9.11 0.10
C HIS A 92 -6.46 9.31 -1.30
N TYR A 93 -7.16 8.30 -1.83
CA TYR A 93 -7.93 8.39 -3.07
C TYR A 93 -9.43 8.27 -2.83
N ASP A 94 -10.21 9.06 -3.56
CA ASP A 94 -11.64 8.83 -3.75
C ASP A 94 -11.85 7.72 -4.78
N LEU A 95 -12.00 6.50 -4.28
CA LEU A 95 -12.22 5.30 -5.09
C LEU A 95 -13.60 5.25 -5.76
N SER A 96 -14.53 6.17 -5.46
CA SER A 96 -15.83 6.26 -6.13
C SER A 96 -15.73 6.91 -7.52
N LYS A 97 -14.64 7.61 -7.82
CA LYS A 97 -14.38 8.24 -9.12
C LYS A 97 -13.70 7.28 -10.09
N THR A 98 -13.84 7.52 -11.39
CA THR A 98 -13.17 6.73 -12.43
C THR A 98 -12.49 7.67 -13.44
N PRO A 99 -11.15 7.72 -13.46
CA PRO A 99 -10.23 7.04 -12.54
C PRO A 99 -10.35 7.55 -11.09
N PRO A 100 -9.88 6.79 -10.07
CA PRO A 100 -9.71 7.30 -8.72
C PRO A 100 -8.93 8.61 -8.70
N ILE A 101 -9.36 9.56 -7.87
CA ILE A 101 -8.71 10.86 -7.73
C ILE A 101 -8.14 11.00 -6.33
N LYS A 102 -6.99 11.67 -6.18
CA LYS A 102 -6.47 12.01 -4.85
C LYS A 102 -7.46 12.96 -4.16
N ILE A 103 -7.73 12.73 -2.88
CA ILE A 103 -8.66 13.54 -2.09
C ILE A 103 -8.06 14.92 -1.77
N THR A 104 -6.73 14.99 -1.75
CA THR A 104 -5.94 16.16 -1.44
C THR A 104 -5.07 16.56 -2.63
N ASP A 105 -5.03 17.85 -2.95
CA ASP A 105 -4.05 18.47 -3.86
C ASP A 105 -2.69 18.57 -3.12
N ASP A 106 -2.13 17.42 -2.73
CA ASP A 106 -0.98 17.27 -1.83
C ASP A 106 0.33 17.87 -2.36
N ASP A 107 0.43 18.15 -3.66
CA ASP A 107 1.69 18.59 -4.29
C ASP A 107 2.17 19.97 -3.80
N ARG A 108 1.40 20.66 -2.95
CA ARG A 108 1.72 21.98 -2.40
C ARG A 108 2.03 22.01 -0.89
N ASP A 109 1.76 20.93 -0.14
CA ASP A 109 2.05 20.85 1.30
C ASP A 109 2.96 19.67 1.63
N GLU A 110 4.27 19.94 1.60
CA GLU A 110 5.32 18.96 1.89
C GLU A 110 5.15 18.29 3.27
N LYS A 111 4.60 19.00 4.27
CA LYS A 111 4.39 18.42 5.60
C LYS A 111 3.29 17.37 5.57
N LEU A 112 2.22 17.63 4.82
CA LEU A 112 1.13 16.68 4.67
C LEU A 112 1.63 15.42 3.95
N LEU A 113 2.45 15.57 2.92
CA LEU A 113 3.12 14.46 2.24
C LEU A 113 3.90 13.56 3.23
N TYR A 114 4.78 14.11 4.06
CA TYR A 114 5.52 13.30 5.05
C TYR A 114 4.59 12.57 6.03
N ILE A 115 3.49 13.20 6.46
CA ILE A 115 2.51 12.57 7.36
C ILE A 115 1.80 11.39 6.67
N ILE A 116 1.48 11.50 5.38
CA ILE A 116 0.87 10.41 4.61
C ILE A 116 1.87 9.26 4.43
N GLU A 117 3.12 9.56 4.12
CA GLU A 117 4.19 8.55 4.02
C GLU A 117 4.37 7.79 5.34
N ASP A 118 4.40 8.50 6.47
CA ASP A 118 4.45 7.90 7.80
C ASP A 118 3.23 7.01 8.07
N PHE A 119 2.04 7.44 7.67
CA PHE A 119 0.84 6.61 7.72
C PHE A 119 0.99 5.35 6.87
N CYS A 120 1.49 5.45 5.63
CA CYS A 120 1.63 4.32 4.71
C CYS A 120 2.67 3.30 5.22
N ASN A 121 3.77 3.77 5.81
CA ASN A 121 4.74 2.92 6.48
C ASN A 121 4.13 2.17 7.66
N LEU A 122 3.40 2.86 8.53
CA LEU A 122 2.69 2.24 9.65
C LEU A 122 1.61 1.26 9.16
N PHE A 123 0.90 1.61 8.10
CA PHE A 123 -0.10 0.76 7.48
C PHE A 123 0.51 -0.53 6.97
N SER A 124 1.63 -0.44 6.25
CA SER A 124 2.35 -1.60 5.74
C SER A 124 2.71 -2.58 6.85
N LEU A 125 3.31 -2.09 7.93
CA LEU A 125 3.69 -2.92 9.09
C LEU A 125 2.48 -3.68 9.66
N LYS A 126 1.37 -2.96 9.88
CA LYS A 126 0.14 -3.57 10.42
C LYS A 126 -0.50 -4.53 9.43
N TRP A 127 -0.50 -4.19 8.15
CA TRP A 127 -1.04 -5.05 7.09
C TRP A 127 -0.28 -6.37 6.98
N ILE A 128 1.05 -6.32 7.06
CA ILE A 128 1.90 -7.53 7.10
C ILE A 128 1.58 -8.38 8.33
N MET A 129 1.37 -7.77 9.50
CA MET A 129 1.09 -8.49 10.75
C MET A 129 -0.24 -9.25 10.74
N VAL A 130 -1.24 -8.81 9.98
CA VAL A 130 -2.57 -9.42 9.96
C VAL A 130 -2.78 -10.40 8.81
N ASN A 131 -1.81 -10.51 7.90
CA ASN A 131 -1.86 -11.36 6.72
C ASN A 131 -0.82 -12.49 6.79
N ASP A 132 -1.08 -13.61 6.13
CA ASP A 132 -0.07 -14.67 5.99
C ASP A 132 1.01 -14.20 5.01
N LYS A 133 2.24 -14.09 5.52
CA LYS A 133 3.43 -13.70 4.75
C LYS A 133 3.59 -14.49 3.45
N LYS A 134 3.28 -15.79 3.43
CA LYS A 134 3.40 -16.63 2.22
C LYS A 134 2.42 -16.21 1.12
N GLU A 135 1.26 -15.69 1.48
CA GLU A 135 0.29 -15.19 0.49
C GLU A 135 0.76 -13.88 -0.12
N ILE A 136 1.31 -12.98 0.71
CA ILE A 136 1.89 -11.72 0.25
C ILE A 136 3.07 -12.01 -0.70
N GLU A 137 3.98 -12.91 -0.31
CA GLU A 137 5.11 -13.32 -1.15
C GLU A 137 4.65 -13.88 -2.49
N ARG A 138 3.58 -14.68 -2.50
CA ARG A 138 3.00 -15.24 -3.72
C ARG A 138 2.50 -14.13 -4.65
N CYS A 139 1.84 -13.12 -4.10
CA CYS A 139 1.41 -11.94 -4.85
C CYS A 139 2.60 -11.20 -5.47
N CYS A 140 3.63 -10.89 -4.66
CA CYS A 140 4.88 -10.26 -5.11
C CYS A 140 5.60 -11.06 -6.21
N LYS A 141 5.67 -12.39 -6.08
CA LYS A 141 6.29 -13.28 -7.08
C LYS A 141 5.50 -13.30 -8.40
N LYS A 142 4.16 -13.27 -8.34
CA LYS A 142 3.30 -13.22 -9.55
C LYS A 142 3.48 -11.92 -10.34
N ALA A 143 3.86 -10.81 -9.69
CA ALA A 143 4.09 -9.52 -10.34
C ALA A 143 5.32 -9.49 -11.28
N GLY A 144 6.13 -10.57 -11.29
CA GLY A 144 7.32 -10.67 -12.13
C GLY A 144 8.56 -9.99 -11.56
N VAL A 145 8.54 -9.64 -10.26
CA VAL A 145 9.69 -9.08 -9.56
C VAL A 145 10.82 -10.11 -9.50
N ARG A 146 12.00 -9.71 -9.97
CA ARG A 146 13.22 -10.51 -9.87
C ARG A 146 13.93 -10.17 -8.58
N PHE A 147 13.77 -11.01 -7.57
CA PHE A 147 14.41 -10.81 -6.28
C PHE A 147 15.90 -11.11 -6.36
N HIS A 148 16.73 -10.26 -5.76
CA HIS A 148 18.10 -10.64 -5.45
C HIS A 148 18.06 -11.71 -4.34
N ASN A 149 18.57 -12.90 -4.65
CA ASN A 149 18.85 -13.89 -3.62
C ASN A 149 20.10 -13.41 -2.86
N ASN A 150 19.91 -12.73 -1.74
CA ASN A 150 20.97 -12.63 -0.74
C ASN A 150 21.05 -14.01 -0.07
N SER A 151 21.98 -14.83 -0.59
CA SER A 151 22.39 -16.11 0.02
C SER A 151 23.35 -15.83 1.17
#